data_AF-A0A831PDY4-F1
#
_entry.id   AF-A0A831PDY4-F1
#
_cell.length_a   1.000
_cell.length_b   1.000
_cell.length_c   1.000
_cell.angle_alpha   90.00
_cell.angle_beta   90.00
_cell.angle_gamma   90.00
#
_symmetry.space_group_name_H-M   'P 1'
#
loop_
_entity.id
_entity.type
_entity.pdbx_description
1 polymer ?
#
loop_
_entity_poly.entity_id
_entity_poly.type
_entity_poly.pdbx_seq_one_letter_code
_entity_poly.pdbx_strand_id
1 'polypeptide(L)'
;MGTEPTQNKELTKEILLKAQEDAAFMLINDNYLQLQKGRYGGWLVRGSFEVDEAYGVWCFAVKASEEVPADVQELAKPYAERLKELAAKLGVNADPQTSLVAMSFKAAKFKKKKTTENYTVYDMEVLEDSADALAVMVHYSVSYSKRLRCYGAICHVLEKMQTLARAEFKEAAVATAHHVGVLIPYKTEGLEALVSKLAEEAKKEEGEEEEEAAGPVTGDAHLVVVVLRDEAVAKEVAERVRELLRSMKIRAEVKIIVAEL
;
A
#
# COMPACT_ATOMS: atom_id res chain seq x y z
N MET A 1 25.05 11.70 3.78
CA MET A 1 24.37 12.59 2.82
C MET A 1 24.24 11.86 1.50
N GLY A 2 23.03 11.46 1.07
CA GLY A 2 22.84 10.95 -0.30
C GLY A 2 21.80 9.86 -0.58
N THR A 3 20.90 9.47 0.33
CA THR A 3 19.93 8.36 0.09
C THR A 3 18.44 8.75 0.06
N GLU A 4 18.08 9.91 0.60
CA GLU A 4 16.69 10.33 0.80
C GLU A 4 15.85 10.57 -0.49
N PRO A 5 16.36 11.13 -1.61
CA PRO A 5 15.49 11.45 -2.75
C PRO A 5 15.04 10.22 -3.55
N THR A 6 15.76 9.10 -3.44
CA THR A 6 15.42 7.86 -4.16
C THR A 6 14.36 7.05 -3.41
N GLN A 7 14.43 7.03 -2.08
CA GLN A 7 13.46 6.34 -1.23
C GLN A 7 12.08 6.99 -1.29
N ASN A 8 12.00 8.32 -1.26
CA ASN A 8 10.72 9.03 -1.39
C ASN A 8 10.03 8.77 -2.73
N LYS A 9 10.81 8.53 -3.80
CA LYS A 9 10.27 8.17 -5.12
C LYS A 9 9.67 6.77 -5.15
N GLU A 10 10.32 5.81 -4.52
CA GLU A 10 9.81 4.44 -4.42
C GLU A 10 8.55 4.40 -3.55
N LEU A 11 8.59 5.05 -2.39
CA LEU A 11 7.45 5.21 -1.49
C LEU A 11 6.24 5.83 -2.20
N THR A 12 6.46 6.90 -2.95
CA THR A 12 5.40 7.60 -3.68
C THR A 12 4.77 6.73 -4.77
N LYS A 13 5.59 5.94 -5.48
CA LYS A 13 5.09 4.99 -6.48
C LYS A 13 4.22 3.92 -5.83
N GLU A 14 4.65 3.38 -4.70
CA GLU A 14 3.85 2.38 -3.98
C GLU A 14 2.52 2.95 -3.47
N ILE A 15 2.55 4.16 -2.90
CA ILE A 15 1.32 4.88 -2.48
C ILE A 15 0.39 5.02 -3.68
N LEU A 16 0.90 5.46 -4.84
CA LEU A 16 0.10 5.61 -6.06
C LEU A 16 -0.51 4.28 -6.53
N LEU A 17 0.25 3.18 -6.46
CA LEU A 17 -0.22 1.86 -6.88
C LEU A 17 -1.32 1.30 -5.98
N LYS A 18 -1.29 1.64 -4.68
CA LYS A 18 -2.29 1.20 -3.69
C LYS A 18 -3.42 2.21 -3.50
N ALA A 19 -3.31 3.41 -4.06
CA ALA A 19 -4.30 4.47 -3.94
C ALA A 19 -5.61 4.10 -4.62
N GLN A 20 -6.69 4.28 -3.87
CA GLN A 20 -8.06 4.23 -4.33
C GLN A 20 -8.77 5.47 -3.79
N GLU A 21 -9.92 5.81 -4.34
CA GLU A 21 -10.75 6.86 -3.77
C GLU A 21 -11.03 6.54 -2.29
N ASP A 22 -10.90 7.54 -1.43
CA ASP A 22 -10.99 7.41 0.03
C ASP A 22 -9.89 6.53 0.67
N ALA A 23 -8.74 6.32 0.03
CA ALA A 23 -7.58 5.70 0.66
C ALA A 23 -6.71 6.74 1.39
N ALA A 24 -6.31 6.45 2.62
CA ALA A 24 -5.38 7.28 3.37
C ALA A 24 -4.11 6.50 3.71
N PHE A 25 -2.97 7.21 3.67
CA PHE A 25 -1.64 6.68 3.88
C PHE A 25 -0.96 7.54 4.93
N MET A 26 -0.67 6.94 6.07
CA MET A 26 0.09 7.57 7.16
C MET A 26 1.56 7.27 6.96
N LEU A 27 2.40 8.30 6.97
CA LEU A 27 3.85 8.19 6.88
C LEU A 27 4.39 7.88 8.27
N ILE A 28 5.19 6.82 8.38
CA ILE A 28 5.90 6.46 9.61
C ILE A 28 7.34 6.18 9.22
N ASN A 29 8.26 7.01 9.72
CA ASN A 29 9.67 6.96 9.35
C ASN A 29 9.82 7.01 7.81
N ASP A 30 10.57 6.06 7.25
CA ASP A 30 10.79 5.91 5.80
C ASP A 30 9.77 4.97 5.12
N ASN A 31 8.59 4.75 5.73
CA ASN A 31 7.55 3.85 5.21
C ASN A 31 6.13 4.46 5.34
N TYR A 32 5.12 3.78 4.81
CA TYR A 32 3.71 4.15 4.99
C TYR A 32 2.88 3.00 5.57
N LEU A 33 1.80 3.38 6.25
CA LEU A 33 0.70 2.51 6.62
C LEU A 33 -0.56 2.94 5.89
N GLN A 34 -1.18 2.00 5.16
CA GLN A 34 -2.49 2.22 4.57
C GLN A 34 -3.57 2.09 5.65
N LEU A 35 -4.33 3.16 5.83
CA LEU A 35 -5.43 3.25 6.77
C LEU A 35 -6.74 2.81 6.10
N GLN A 36 -7.58 2.09 6.85
CA GLN A 36 -8.91 1.70 6.40
C GLN A 36 -9.98 2.60 7.02
N LYS A 37 -10.90 3.12 6.19
CA LYS A 37 -12.02 3.93 6.68
C LYS A 37 -12.95 3.10 7.55
N GLY A 38 -13.12 3.50 8.81
CA GLY A 38 -14.01 2.84 9.75
C GLY A 38 -15.49 3.10 9.45
N ARG A 39 -16.34 2.13 9.78
CA ARG A 39 -17.81 2.22 9.58
C ARG A 39 -18.46 3.40 10.33
N TYR A 40 -17.87 3.83 11.43
CA TYR A 40 -18.39 4.89 12.31
C TYR A 40 -17.56 6.18 12.23
N GLY A 41 -16.81 6.36 11.14
CA GLY A 41 -15.80 7.41 11.01
C GLY A 41 -14.47 7.01 11.64
N GLY A 42 -13.44 7.80 11.35
CA GLY A 42 -12.05 7.52 11.72
C GLY A 42 -11.36 6.53 10.78
N TRP A 43 -10.05 6.44 10.96
CA TRP A 43 -9.12 5.70 10.12
C TRP A 43 -8.43 4.62 10.95
N LEU A 44 -8.46 3.39 10.45
CA LEU A 44 -8.09 2.21 11.21
C LEU A 44 -6.78 1.63 10.71
N VAL A 45 -5.86 1.36 11.65
CA VAL A 45 -4.70 0.48 11.45
C VAL A 45 -4.96 -0.82 12.19
N ARG A 46 -4.60 -1.96 11.60
CA ARG A 46 -4.65 -3.26 12.30
C ARG A 46 -3.48 -3.35 13.29
N GLY A 47 -3.79 -3.79 14.51
CA GLY A 47 -2.85 -3.86 15.62
C GLY A 47 -2.85 -2.61 16.51
N SER A 48 -2.14 -2.73 17.63
CA SER A 48 -1.86 -1.62 18.54
C SER A 48 -0.66 -0.83 18.03
N PHE A 49 -0.86 0.45 17.74
CA PHE A 49 0.20 1.38 17.36
C PHE A 49 0.36 2.45 18.44
N GLU A 50 1.61 2.74 18.81
CA GLU A 50 1.92 3.71 19.85
C GLU A 50 1.94 5.15 19.35
N VAL A 51 2.11 5.37 18.05
CA VAL A 51 2.16 6.69 17.41
C VAL A 51 0.89 7.50 17.68
N ASP A 52 1.02 8.59 18.43
CA ASP A 52 -0.08 9.47 18.81
C ASP A 52 -0.46 10.46 17.72
N GLU A 53 0.53 11.04 17.03
CA GLU A 53 0.31 11.92 15.89
C GLU A 53 1.24 11.54 14.74
N ALA A 54 0.74 11.63 13.50
CA ALA A 54 1.52 11.37 12.30
C ALA A 54 1.00 12.16 11.11
N TYR A 55 1.85 12.37 10.11
CA TYR A 55 1.49 13.03 8.85
C TYR A 55 1.31 12.03 7.73
N GLY A 56 0.58 12.41 6.70
CA GLY A 56 0.49 11.62 5.48
C GLY A 56 -0.45 12.19 4.45
N VAL A 57 -0.90 11.35 3.54
CA VAL A 57 -1.70 11.74 2.38
C VAL A 57 -3.01 11.00 2.30
N TRP A 58 -4.06 11.70 1.87
CA TRP A 58 -5.38 11.15 1.63
C TRP A 58 -5.78 11.36 0.17
N CYS A 59 -6.08 10.27 -0.53
CA CYS A 59 -6.59 10.27 -1.89
C CYS A 59 -8.11 10.52 -1.85
N PHE A 60 -8.53 11.75 -2.13
CA PHE A 60 -9.93 12.15 -2.01
C PHE A 60 -10.71 12.07 -3.32
N ALA A 61 -10.02 11.97 -4.45
CA ALA A 61 -10.66 11.86 -5.76
C ALA A 61 -9.82 11.04 -6.72
N VAL A 62 -10.49 10.16 -7.47
CA VAL A 62 -9.91 9.39 -8.58
C VAL A 62 -10.78 9.59 -9.81
N LYS A 63 -10.19 10.02 -10.93
CA LYS A 63 -10.89 10.25 -12.19
C LYS A 63 -10.21 9.46 -13.30
N ALA A 64 -10.97 8.63 -13.99
CA ALA A 64 -10.51 7.94 -15.20
C ALA A 64 -10.92 8.73 -16.44
N SER A 65 -10.00 8.86 -17.39
CA SER A 65 -10.23 9.42 -18.72
C SER A 65 -9.83 8.40 -19.77
N GLU A 66 -10.66 8.26 -20.81
CA GLU A 66 -10.34 7.47 -22.01
C GLU A 66 -9.44 8.23 -22.99
N GLU A 67 -9.31 9.55 -22.83
CA GLU A 67 -8.41 10.37 -23.62
C GLU A 67 -6.97 10.18 -23.14
N VAL A 68 -6.23 9.34 -23.86
CA VAL A 68 -4.85 8.98 -23.52
C VAL A 68 -3.89 9.64 -24.52
N PRO A 69 -2.99 10.52 -24.06
CA PRO A 69 -1.94 11.13 -24.89
C PRO A 69 -1.06 10.09 -25.61
N ALA A 70 -0.53 10.43 -26.78
CA ALA A 70 0.21 9.49 -27.63
C ALA A 70 1.49 8.94 -26.95
N ASP A 71 2.20 9.78 -26.21
CA ASP A 71 3.38 9.40 -25.42
C ASP A 71 3.03 8.38 -24.33
N VAL A 72 1.85 8.53 -23.72
CA VAL A 72 1.32 7.58 -22.74
C VAL A 72 0.96 6.24 -23.39
N GLN A 73 0.42 6.25 -24.60
CA GLN A 73 0.13 5.01 -25.34
C GLN A 73 1.41 4.23 -25.63
N GLU A 74 2.52 4.90 -25.97
CA GLU A 74 3.80 4.23 -26.20
C GLU A 74 4.34 3.55 -24.94
N LEU A 75 4.22 4.21 -23.78
CA LEU A 75 4.58 3.63 -22.49
C LEU A 75 3.73 2.38 -22.16
N ALA A 76 2.45 2.40 -22.55
CA ALA A 76 1.48 1.34 -22.25
C ALA A 76 1.62 0.09 -23.15
N LYS A 77 2.15 0.22 -24.37
CA LYS A 77 2.30 -0.87 -25.36
C LYS A 77 2.86 -2.19 -24.78
N PRO A 78 4.03 -2.22 -24.12
CA PRO A 78 4.59 -3.48 -23.62
C PRO A 78 3.70 -4.15 -22.57
N TYR A 79 2.98 -3.37 -21.77
CA TYR A 79 2.05 -3.88 -20.77
C TYR A 79 0.75 -4.39 -21.41
N ALA A 80 0.26 -3.71 -22.44
CA ALA A 80 -0.90 -4.14 -23.23
C ALA A 80 -0.63 -5.47 -23.93
N GLU A 81 0.54 -5.64 -24.54
CA GLU A 81 0.94 -6.89 -25.17
C GLU A 81 1.00 -8.04 -24.17
N ARG A 82 1.66 -7.85 -23.02
CA ARG A 82 1.72 -8.87 -21.96
C ARG A 82 0.34 -9.22 -21.42
N LEU A 83 -0.50 -8.22 -21.16
CA LEU A 83 -1.85 -8.45 -20.66
C LEU A 83 -2.71 -9.19 -21.70
N LYS A 84 -2.53 -8.88 -22.98
CA LYS A 84 -3.18 -9.58 -24.10
C LYS A 84 -2.70 -11.03 -24.21
N GLU A 85 -1.41 -11.31 -24.03
CA GLU A 85 -0.90 -12.69 -24.02
C GLU A 85 -1.49 -13.52 -22.88
N LEU A 86 -1.62 -12.94 -21.69
CA LEU A 86 -2.28 -13.60 -20.55
C LEU A 86 -3.76 -13.88 -20.85
N ALA A 87 -4.47 -12.94 -21.47
CA ALA A 87 -5.86 -13.10 -21.86
C ALA A 87 -6.02 -14.16 -22.97
N ALA A 88 -5.10 -14.20 -23.94
CA ALA A 88 -5.09 -15.20 -25.01
C ALA A 88 -4.90 -16.63 -24.49
N LYS A 89 -4.08 -16.84 -23.44
CA LYS A 89 -3.95 -18.13 -22.74
C LYS A 89 -5.28 -18.62 -22.14
N LEU A 90 -6.20 -17.71 -21.87
CA LEU A 90 -7.54 -17.99 -21.34
C LEU A 90 -8.63 -18.02 -22.43
N GLY A 91 -8.26 -17.89 -23.72
CA GLY A 91 -9.19 -17.91 -24.85
C GLY A 91 -9.86 -16.57 -25.16
N VAL A 92 -9.35 -15.46 -24.61
CA VAL A 92 -9.89 -14.12 -24.86
C VAL A 92 -9.13 -13.46 -26.00
N ASN A 93 -9.84 -13.08 -27.07
CA ASN A 93 -9.28 -12.45 -28.27
C ASN A 93 -9.51 -10.93 -28.35
N ALA A 94 -9.93 -10.30 -27.25
CA ALA A 94 -10.15 -8.87 -27.20
C ALA A 94 -8.85 -8.12 -26.84
N ASP A 95 -8.68 -6.91 -27.35
CA ASP A 95 -7.58 -6.03 -26.94
C ASP A 95 -7.90 -5.35 -25.60
N PRO A 96 -6.88 -5.14 -24.74
CA PRO A 96 -7.06 -4.37 -23.52
C PRO A 96 -7.27 -2.88 -23.83
N GLN A 97 -8.02 -2.22 -22.95
CA GLN A 97 -8.26 -0.78 -22.99
C GLN A 97 -7.16 -0.05 -22.22
N THR A 98 -6.81 1.16 -22.66
CA THR A 98 -5.91 2.06 -21.95
C THR A 98 -6.69 3.28 -21.49
N SER A 99 -6.55 3.63 -20.21
CA SER A 99 -7.18 4.82 -19.62
C SER A 99 -6.18 5.57 -18.76
N LEU A 100 -6.25 6.89 -18.77
CA LEU A 100 -5.49 7.74 -17.87
C LEU A 100 -6.25 7.89 -16.54
N VAL A 101 -5.59 7.64 -15.43
CA VAL A 101 -6.15 7.75 -14.08
C VAL A 101 -5.49 8.93 -13.37
N ALA A 102 -6.27 9.96 -13.10
CA ALA A 102 -5.87 11.10 -12.29
C ALA A 102 -6.29 10.88 -10.84
N MET A 103 -5.34 10.98 -9.93
CA MET A 103 -5.54 10.83 -8.50
C MET A 103 -5.17 12.13 -7.80
N SER A 104 -6.10 12.68 -7.02
CA SER A 104 -5.89 13.90 -6.26
C SER A 104 -5.69 13.57 -4.78
N PHE A 105 -4.63 14.10 -4.21
CA PHE A 105 -4.21 13.89 -2.83
C PHE A 105 -4.26 15.19 -2.05
N LYS A 106 -4.61 15.09 -0.77
CA LYS A 106 -4.40 16.15 0.22
C LYS A 106 -3.47 15.67 1.32
N ALA A 107 -2.69 16.59 1.85
CA ALA A 107 -1.99 16.36 3.09
C ALA A 107 -2.97 16.20 4.25
N ALA A 108 -2.63 15.34 5.20
CA ALA A 108 -3.45 15.04 6.35
C ALA A 108 -2.58 14.80 7.59
N LYS A 109 -3.07 15.28 8.74
CA LYS A 109 -2.56 14.94 10.06
C LYS A 109 -3.48 13.91 10.70
N PHE A 110 -2.92 12.81 11.17
CA PHE A 110 -3.62 11.72 11.83
C PHE A 110 -3.39 11.80 13.34
N LYS A 111 -4.48 11.92 14.11
CA LYS A 111 -4.43 11.99 15.58
C LYS A 111 -5.05 10.76 16.20
N LYS A 112 -4.32 10.05 17.05
CA LYS A 112 -4.77 8.84 17.70
C LYS A 112 -5.91 9.14 18.65
N LYS A 113 -7.02 8.44 18.45
CA LYS A 113 -8.25 8.60 19.24
C LYS A 113 -8.44 7.46 20.22
N LYS A 114 -8.11 6.24 19.79
CA LYS A 114 -8.34 5.03 20.59
C LYS A 114 -7.42 3.91 20.14
N THR A 115 -6.82 3.23 21.10
CA THR A 115 -6.12 1.95 20.89
C THR A 115 -6.96 0.81 21.43
N THR A 116 -6.96 -0.30 20.71
CA THR A 116 -7.45 -1.59 21.17
C THR A 116 -6.39 -2.64 20.90
N GLU A 117 -6.56 -3.85 21.41
CA GLU A 117 -5.64 -4.96 21.15
C GLU A 117 -5.52 -5.30 19.64
N ASN A 118 -6.60 -5.09 18.88
CA ASN A 118 -6.69 -5.53 17.48
C ASN A 118 -6.58 -4.39 16.45
N TYR A 119 -6.81 -3.14 16.86
CA TYR A 119 -6.76 -2.00 15.96
C TYR A 119 -6.56 -0.68 16.70
N THR A 120 -6.03 0.30 15.98
CA THR A 120 -5.86 1.68 16.44
C THR A 120 -6.68 2.60 15.54
N VAL A 121 -7.40 3.54 16.15
CA VAL A 121 -8.27 4.51 15.48
C VAL A 121 -7.60 5.87 15.48
N TYR A 122 -7.45 6.44 14.30
CA TYR A 122 -6.99 7.80 14.07
C TYR A 122 -8.14 8.68 13.59
N ASP A 123 -8.21 9.91 14.08
CA ASP A 123 -8.94 10.99 13.45
C ASP A 123 -8.06 11.66 12.40
N MET A 124 -8.66 12.25 11.35
CA MET A 124 -7.91 12.86 10.26
C MET A 124 -8.26 14.32 10.12
N GLU A 125 -7.26 15.17 10.28
CA GLU A 125 -7.31 16.60 10.02
C GLU A 125 -6.71 16.87 8.64
N VAL A 126 -7.53 17.36 7.72
CA VAL A 126 -7.10 17.63 6.33
C VAL A 126 -6.40 18.99 6.27
N LEU A 127 -5.18 18.99 5.73
CA LEU A 127 -4.37 20.19 5.54
C LEU A 127 -4.67 20.86 4.19
N GLU A 128 -4.17 22.08 4.00
CA GLU A 128 -4.42 22.87 2.79
C GLU A 128 -3.61 22.39 1.57
N ASP A 129 -2.45 21.76 1.81
CA ASP A 129 -1.60 21.28 0.72
C ASP A 129 -2.28 20.14 -0.05
N SER A 130 -2.19 20.21 -1.38
CA SER A 130 -2.74 19.21 -2.29
C SER A 130 -1.82 18.95 -3.47
N ALA A 131 -1.88 17.73 -4.00
CA ALA A 131 -1.10 17.31 -5.14
C ALA A 131 -1.90 16.36 -6.03
N ASP A 132 -1.73 16.50 -7.34
CA ASP A 132 -2.27 15.55 -8.32
C ASP A 132 -1.16 14.63 -8.82
N ALA A 133 -1.52 13.36 -9.02
CA ALA A 133 -0.68 12.37 -9.66
C ALA A 133 -1.42 11.68 -10.80
N LEU A 134 -0.69 11.30 -11.84
CA LEU A 134 -1.23 10.62 -13.00
C LEU A 134 -0.62 9.22 -13.14
N ALA A 135 -1.51 8.25 -13.35
CA ALA A 135 -1.17 6.87 -13.67
C ALA A 135 -1.89 6.41 -14.94
N VAL A 136 -1.35 5.39 -15.58
CA VAL A 136 -1.91 4.78 -16.79
C VAL A 136 -2.42 3.41 -16.43
N MET A 137 -3.68 3.15 -16.71
CA MET A 137 -4.30 1.85 -16.46
C MET A 137 -4.53 1.13 -17.79
N VAL A 138 -3.82 0.03 -18.00
CA VAL A 138 -4.05 -0.89 -19.10
C VAL A 138 -4.85 -2.06 -18.57
N HIS A 139 -6.07 -2.25 -19.05
CA HIS A 139 -7.02 -3.14 -18.40
C HIS A 139 -8.10 -3.70 -19.33
N TYR A 140 -8.71 -4.78 -18.87
CA TYR A 140 -10.01 -5.23 -19.34
C TYR A 140 -11.07 -4.79 -18.32
N SER A 141 -12.19 -4.28 -18.82
CA SER A 141 -13.34 -3.90 -18.00
C SER A 141 -14.46 -4.95 -18.10
N VAL A 142 -15.19 -5.10 -17.01
CA VAL A 142 -16.44 -5.83 -16.93
C VAL A 142 -17.51 -4.97 -16.28
N SER A 143 -18.72 -5.01 -16.82
CA SER A 143 -19.88 -4.33 -16.28
C SER A 143 -20.93 -5.34 -15.86
N TYR A 144 -21.72 -5.00 -14.86
CA TYR A 144 -22.81 -5.84 -14.39
C TYR A 144 -24.14 -5.12 -14.59
N SER A 145 -25.11 -5.83 -15.15
CA SER A 145 -26.49 -5.31 -15.19
C SER A 145 -27.10 -5.23 -13.80
N LYS A 146 -28.24 -4.53 -13.69
CA LYS A 146 -29.07 -4.52 -12.47
C LYS A 146 -29.49 -5.92 -11.97
N ARG A 147 -29.44 -6.94 -12.85
CA ARG A 147 -29.73 -8.35 -12.52
C ARG A 147 -28.47 -9.20 -12.35
N LEU A 148 -27.32 -8.57 -12.10
CA LEU A 148 -26.02 -9.20 -11.87
C LEU A 148 -25.47 -10.05 -13.03
N ARG A 149 -26.02 -9.90 -14.25
CA ARG A 149 -25.37 -10.48 -15.44
C ARG A 149 -24.11 -9.68 -15.78
N CYS A 150 -22.99 -10.39 -15.95
CA CYS A 150 -21.70 -9.83 -16.36
C CYS A 150 -21.65 -9.62 -17.88
N TYR A 151 -21.11 -8.48 -18.29
CA TYR A 151 -20.81 -8.10 -19.68
C TYR A 151 -19.35 -7.66 -19.79
N GLY A 152 -18.66 -8.12 -20.83
CA GLY A 152 -17.25 -7.82 -21.07
C GLY A 152 -16.50 -9.04 -21.59
N ALA A 153 -15.36 -8.80 -22.24
CA ALA A 153 -14.58 -9.84 -22.90
C ALA A 153 -14.07 -10.92 -21.92
N ILE A 154 -13.80 -10.54 -20.67
CA ILE A 154 -13.20 -11.41 -19.65
C ILE A 154 -14.19 -11.95 -18.61
N CYS A 155 -15.50 -11.76 -18.77
CA CYS A 155 -16.48 -12.14 -17.75
C CYS A 155 -16.39 -13.61 -17.29
N HIS A 156 -16.19 -14.53 -18.24
CA HIS A 156 -16.13 -15.97 -17.97
C HIS A 156 -14.78 -16.41 -17.37
N VAL A 157 -13.77 -15.54 -17.38
CA VAL A 157 -12.40 -15.82 -16.93
C VAL A 157 -11.90 -14.78 -15.92
N LEU A 158 -12.78 -13.95 -15.36
CA LEU A 158 -12.42 -12.79 -14.53
C LEU A 158 -11.48 -13.18 -13.38
N GLU A 159 -11.86 -14.18 -12.57
CA GLU A 159 -11.07 -14.63 -11.41
C GLU A 159 -9.71 -15.21 -11.81
N LYS A 160 -9.68 -15.99 -12.90
CA LYS A 160 -8.42 -16.53 -13.44
C LYS A 160 -7.53 -15.41 -13.94
N MET A 161 -8.10 -14.44 -14.64
CA MET A 161 -7.37 -13.28 -15.15
C MET A 161 -6.84 -12.41 -14.00
N GLN A 162 -7.62 -12.18 -12.93
CA GLN A 162 -7.16 -11.48 -11.73
C GLN A 162 -5.97 -12.20 -11.09
N THR A 163 -6.01 -13.53 -11.02
CA THR A 163 -4.93 -14.34 -10.45
C THR A 163 -3.66 -14.24 -11.29
N LEU A 164 -3.78 -14.36 -12.62
CA LEU A 164 -2.64 -14.23 -13.54
C LEU A 164 -2.06 -12.82 -13.53
N ALA A 165 -2.91 -11.78 -13.54
CA ALA A 165 -2.47 -10.39 -13.48
C ALA A 165 -1.71 -10.09 -12.17
N ARG A 166 -2.21 -10.58 -11.03
CA ARG A 166 -1.50 -10.46 -9.73
C ARG A 166 -0.17 -11.19 -9.72
N ALA A 167 -0.07 -12.35 -10.36
CA ALA A 167 1.17 -13.10 -10.44
C ALA A 167 2.22 -12.40 -11.32
N GLU A 168 1.80 -11.87 -12.47
CA GLU A 168 2.69 -11.23 -13.44
C GLU A 168 3.12 -9.82 -12.99
N PHE A 169 2.16 -8.98 -12.59
CA PHE A 169 2.38 -7.56 -12.32
C PHE A 169 2.51 -7.22 -10.83
N LYS A 170 2.33 -8.19 -9.93
CA LYS A 170 2.47 -8.03 -8.47
C LYS A 170 1.64 -6.84 -7.95
N GLU A 171 2.28 -5.86 -7.29
CA GLU A 171 1.63 -4.69 -6.71
C GLU A 171 1.09 -3.71 -7.76
N ALA A 172 1.61 -3.74 -8.99
CA ALA A 172 1.07 -2.94 -10.08
C ALA A 172 -0.23 -3.53 -10.67
N ALA A 173 -0.62 -4.75 -10.26
CA ALA A 173 -1.82 -5.39 -10.75
C ALA A 173 -3.08 -4.72 -10.20
N VAL A 174 -3.96 -4.28 -11.11
CA VAL A 174 -5.32 -3.86 -10.76
C VAL A 174 -6.22 -5.08 -10.87
N ALA A 175 -6.85 -5.46 -9.76
CA ALA A 175 -7.75 -6.60 -9.70
C ALA A 175 -8.96 -6.24 -8.84
N THR A 176 -9.90 -5.52 -9.44
CA THR A 176 -11.17 -5.12 -8.82
C THR A 176 -12.33 -5.95 -9.38
N ALA A 177 -13.53 -5.78 -8.83
CA ALA A 177 -14.72 -6.45 -9.34
C ALA A 177 -15.07 -6.06 -10.78
N HIS A 178 -14.61 -4.88 -11.23
CA HIS A 178 -14.96 -4.27 -12.51
C HIS A 178 -13.80 -4.17 -13.49
N HIS A 179 -12.55 -4.20 -13.02
CA HIS A 179 -11.37 -4.02 -13.87
C HIS A 179 -10.28 -5.03 -13.50
N VAL A 180 -9.62 -5.56 -14.53
CA VAL A 180 -8.41 -6.37 -14.37
C VAL A 180 -7.34 -5.85 -15.31
N GLY A 181 -6.17 -5.54 -14.77
CA GLY A 181 -5.10 -4.94 -15.56
C GLY A 181 -3.87 -4.59 -14.75
N VAL A 182 -3.19 -3.56 -15.20
CA VAL A 182 -1.96 -3.04 -14.61
C VAL A 182 -2.01 -1.51 -14.55
N LEU A 183 -1.55 -0.95 -13.45
CA LEU A 183 -1.41 0.47 -13.22
C LEU A 183 0.06 0.86 -13.31
N ILE A 184 0.35 1.88 -14.13
CA ILE A 184 1.71 2.32 -14.43
C ILE A 184 1.84 3.79 -14.00
N PRO A 185 2.71 4.13 -13.06
CA PRO A 185 2.98 5.53 -12.69
C PRO A 185 3.52 6.31 -13.90
N TYR A 186 2.99 7.52 -14.15
CA TYR A 186 3.42 8.38 -15.26
C TYR A 186 3.91 9.76 -14.79
N LYS A 187 3.11 10.49 -14.00
CA LYS A 187 3.53 11.77 -13.41
C LYS A 187 3.29 11.76 -11.91
N THR A 188 4.36 11.66 -11.13
CA THR A 188 4.36 11.54 -9.67
C THR A 188 4.99 12.73 -8.95
N GLU A 189 5.60 13.67 -9.68
CA GLU A 189 6.41 14.76 -9.15
C GLU A 189 5.70 15.60 -8.07
N GLY A 190 4.41 15.94 -8.28
CA GLY A 190 3.63 16.70 -7.31
C GLY A 190 3.42 15.94 -5.99
N LEU A 191 3.15 14.63 -6.09
CA LEU A 191 2.98 13.78 -4.92
C LEU A 191 4.31 13.54 -4.20
N GLU A 192 5.41 13.38 -4.95
CA GLU A 192 6.76 13.23 -4.39
C GLU A 192 7.16 14.46 -3.56
N ALA A 193 6.87 15.67 -4.05
CA ALA A 193 7.11 16.91 -3.34
C ALA A 193 6.27 17.00 -2.07
N LEU A 194 4.99 16.62 -2.14
CA LEU A 194 4.08 16.63 -0.99
C LEU A 194 4.54 15.64 0.09
N VAL A 195 4.86 14.41 -0.28
CA VAL A 195 5.35 13.38 0.64
C VAL A 195 6.68 13.80 1.28
N SER A 196 7.58 14.40 0.51
CA SER A 196 8.86 14.88 1.04
C SER A 196 8.66 16.02 2.05
N LYS A 197 7.74 16.97 1.78
CA LYS A 197 7.38 18.03 2.72
C LYS A 197 6.83 17.48 4.03
N LEU A 198 5.92 16.51 3.95
CA LEU A 198 5.31 15.89 5.12
C LEU A 198 6.30 15.05 5.93
N ALA A 199 7.25 14.38 5.27
CA ALA A 199 8.32 13.66 5.96
C ALA A 199 9.25 14.60 6.75
N GLU A 200 9.51 15.81 6.23
CA GLU A 200 10.25 16.83 6.98
C GLU A 200 9.44 17.40 8.16
N GLU A 201 8.13 17.58 8.01
CA GLU A 201 7.24 18.04 9.09
C GLU A 201 7.15 17.00 10.22
N ALA A 202 7.05 15.71 9.89
CA ALA A 202 7.09 14.63 10.87
C ALA A 202 8.39 14.63 11.69
N LYS A 203 9.54 14.85 11.04
CA LYS A 203 10.85 14.94 11.72
C LYS A 203 10.99 16.17 12.64
N LYS A 204 10.28 17.27 12.34
CA LYS A 204 10.32 18.49 13.17
C LYS A 204 9.52 18.33 14.47
N GLU A 205 8.36 17.68 14.41
CA GLU A 205 7.55 17.42 15.61
C GLU A 205 8.23 16.43 16.56
N GLU A 206 8.93 15.41 16.05
CA GLU A 206 9.74 14.51 16.89
C GLU A 206 10.93 15.23 17.55
N GLY A 207 11.45 16.31 16.96
CA GLY A 207 12.61 17.05 17.45
C GLY A 207 12.32 18.12 18.52
N GLU A 208 11.06 18.50 18.74
CA GLU A 208 10.70 19.50 19.76
C GLU A 208 10.32 18.87 21.12
N GLU A 209 10.22 17.54 21.23
CA GLU A 209 9.88 16.84 22.49
C GLU A 209 11.07 16.16 23.21
N GLU A 210 12.30 16.19 22.69
CA GLU A 210 13.48 15.56 23.32
C GLU A 210 14.62 16.54 23.68
N GLU A 211 14.37 17.46 24.62
CA GLU A 211 15.43 17.96 25.52
C GLU A 211 15.13 17.51 26.96
N GLU A 212 15.11 16.21 27.23
CA GLU A 212 15.60 15.65 28.50
C GLU A 212 15.89 14.14 28.40
N ALA A 213 17.15 13.84 28.13
CA ALA A 213 17.88 12.65 28.58
C ALA A 213 17.26 11.24 28.35
N ALA A 214 17.59 10.63 27.21
CA ALA A 214 18.10 9.25 27.19
C ALA A 214 18.88 9.01 25.88
N GLY A 215 20.05 8.36 25.98
CA GLY A 215 20.97 8.18 24.85
C GLY A 215 20.39 7.35 23.69
N PRO A 216 21.10 7.31 22.54
CA PRO A 216 20.57 6.79 21.29
C PRO A 216 20.32 5.28 21.40
N VAL A 217 19.06 4.87 21.25
CA VAL A 217 18.71 3.46 21.02
C VAL A 217 18.46 3.27 19.53
N THR A 218 19.55 3.12 18.79
CA THR A 218 19.52 2.47 17.48
C THR A 218 19.33 0.97 17.67
N GLY A 219 18.27 0.41 17.09
CA GLY A 219 18.12 -1.04 16.99
C GLY A 219 16.75 -1.46 16.47
N ASP A 220 16.72 -1.97 15.23
CA ASP A 220 15.60 -2.70 14.65
C ASP A 220 15.13 -3.82 15.60
N ALA A 221 13.97 -3.65 16.22
CA ALA A 221 13.38 -4.67 17.07
C ALA A 221 12.61 -5.66 16.17
N HIS A 222 13.25 -6.78 15.83
CA HIS A 222 12.58 -7.85 15.09
C HIS A 222 11.77 -8.74 16.06
N LEU A 223 10.49 -8.97 15.75
CA LEU A 223 9.64 -9.93 16.47
C LEU A 223 9.60 -11.26 15.71
N VAL A 224 9.97 -12.37 16.37
CA VAL A 224 9.88 -13.72 15.80
C VAL A 224 8.82 -14.50 16.57
N VAL A 225 7.78 -14.96 15.86
CA VAL A 225 6.69 -15.75 16.43
C VAL A 225 6.85 -17.21 16.02
N VAL A 226 6.93 -18.11 17.01
CA VAL A 226 6.95 -19.57 16.79
C VAL A 226 5.56 -20.12 17.12
N VAL A 227 4.84 -20.58 16.10
CA VAL A 227 3.51 -21.20 16.24
C VAL A 227 3.61 -22.69 15.97
N LEU A 228 3.49 -23.50 17.02
CA LEU A 228 3.55 -24.96 16.94
C LEU A 228 2.47 -25.57 17.85
N ARG A 229 2.01 -26.78 17.46
CA ARG A 229 0.92 -27.49 18.16
C ARG A 229 1.36 -28.12 19.47
N ASP A 230 2.61 -28.57 19.53
CA ASP A 230 3.18 -29.21 20.71
C ASP A 230 4.05 -28.19 21.46
N GLU A 231 3.70 -27.89 22.71
CA GLU A 231 4.39 -26.91 23.54
C GLU A 231 5.87 -27.29 23.81
N ALA A 232 6.17 -28.57 23.93
CA ALA A 232 7.54 -29.04 24.15
C ALA A 232 8.40 -28.78 22.90
N VAL A 233 7.85 -29.05 21.72
CA VAL A 233 8.52 -28.78 20.44
C VAL A 233 8.61 -27.27 20.19
N ALA A 234 7.57 -26.50 20.56
CA ALA A 234 7.57 -25.04 20.45
C ALA A 234 8.67 -24.39 21.29
N LYS A 235 8.90 -24.90 22.51
CA LYS A 235 9.99 -24.45 23.40
C LYS A 235 11.37 -24.78 22.81
N GLU A 236 11.59 -26.01 22.34
CA GLU A 236 12.86 -26.41 21.74
C GLU A 236 13.20 -25.56 20.51
N VAL A 237 12.22 -25.33 19.62
CA VAL A 237 12.41 -24.49 18.43
C VAL A 237 12.66 -23.04 18.81
N ALA A 238 11.92 -22.48 19.78
CA ALA A 238 12.14 -21.12 20.24
C ALA A 238 13.54 -20.93 20.88
N GLU A 239 14.05 -21.92 21.60
CA GLU A 239 15.41 -21.89 22.16
C GLU A 239 16.49 -21.91 21.08
N ARG A 240 16.36 -22.79 20.07
CA ARG A 240 17.28 -22.80 18.93
C ARG A 240 17.26 -21.50 18.13
N VAL A 241 16.07 -20.91 17.96
CA VAL A 241 15.91 -19.61 17.29
C VAL A 241 16.57 -18.49 18.10
N ARG A 242 16.41 -18.47 19.43
CA ARG A 242 17.11 -17.50 20.30
C ARG A 242 18.64 -17.65 20.22
N GLU A 243 19.14 -18.88 20.16
CA GLU A 243 20.57 -19.17 20.05
C GLU A 243 21.13 -18.70 18.70
N LEU A 244 20.41 -18.96 17.61
CA LEU A 244 20.76 -18.46 16.27
C LEU A 244 20.78 -16.92 16.23
N LEU A 245 19.76 -16.26 16.78
CA LEU A 245 19.68 -14.80 16.84
C LEU A 245 20.85 -14.19 17.64
N ARG A 246 21.23 -14.83 18.76
CA ARG A 246 22.42 -14.44 19.53
C ARG A 246 23.70 -14.61 18.72
N SER A 247 23.85 -15.72 17.99
CA SER A 247 25.02 -15.98 17.15
C SER A 247 25.17 -14.94 16.03
N MET A 248 24.05 -14.42 15.53
CA MET A 248 23.98 -13.40 14.48
C MET A 248 24.02 -11.95 15.03
N LYS A 249 24.12 -11.76 16.36
CA LYS A 249 24.08 -10.46 17.05
C LYS A 249 22.81 -9.63 16.74
N ILE A 250 21.70 -10.29 16.43
CA ILE A 250 20.41 -9.64 16.15
C ILE A 250 19.63 -9.53 17.47
N ARG A 251 19.17 -8.32 17.81
CA ARG A 251 18.28 -8.10 18.96
C ARG A 251 16.84 -8.33 18.51
N ALA A 252 16.27 -9.48 18.90
CA ALA A 252 14.91 -9.87 18.54
C ALA A 252 14.18 -10.52 19.72
N GLU A 253 12.88 -10.25 19.85
CA GLU A 253 12.02 -10.88 20.84
C GLU A 253 11.37 -12.15 20.25
N VAL A 254 11.46 -13.28 20.94
CA VAL A 254 10.91 -14.58 20.47
C VAL A 254 9.72 -14.97 21.34
N LYS A 255 8.50 -14.90 20.77
CA LYS A 255 7.24 -15.28 21.42
C LYS A 255 6.76 -16.65 20.92
N ILE A 256 6.33 -17.48 21.87
CA ILE A 256 5.71 -18.78 21.60
C ILE A 256 4.20 -18.59 21.63
N ILE A 257 3.51 -19.01 20.57
CA ILE A 257 2.05 -19.10 20.57
C ILE A 257 1.70 -20.57 20.36
N VAL A 258 1.11 -21.18 21.39
CA VAL A 258 0.56 -22.53 21.30
C VAL A 258 -0.81 -22.43 20.63
N ALA A 259 -0.99 -23.07 19.50
CA ALA A 259 -2.28 -23.12 18.81
C ALA A 259 -3.13 -24.25 19.40
N GLU A 260 -4.09 -23.91 20.25
CA GLU A 260 -5.17 -24.81 20.69
C GLU A 260 -6.30 -24.80 19.64
N LEU A 261 -6.79 -25.97 19.26
CA LEU A 261 -8.05 -26.15 18.53
C LEU A 261 -9.13 -26.60 19.52
#